data_AF-A0A150J7L5-F1
#
_entry.id   AF-A0A150J7L5-F1
#
_cell.length_a   1.000
_cell.length_b   1.000
_cell.length_c   1.000
_cell.angle_alpha   90.00
_cell.angle_beta   90.00
_cell.angle_gamma   90.00
#
_symmetry.space_group_name_H-M   'P 1'
#
loop_
_entity.id
_entity.type
_entity.pdbx_description
1 polymer ?
#
loop_
_entity_poly.entity_id
_entity_poly.type
_entity_poly.pdbx_seq_one_letter_code
_entity_poly.pdbx_strand_id
1 'polypeptide(L)'
;MNDRYILYALAFSFIFVSAFVLLSFSEVKISEDKFTRLYFNTTILENDNNVSYLGSTELKIKNGAITIGGLDSYHPGDSFFVDDKRYTLNMITKDSLLLYNYTKKTDGLVYFDFTIENFEGADKNYSFVVFIDGNKIMEGNESIKSNEKKTIQKAIDYKEPGDHRLSVKLNTGAEIYFNFSSVKK
;
A
#
# COMPACT_ATOMS: atom_id res chain seq x y z
N MET A 1 44.78 -12.33 54.37
CA MET A 1 43.67 -12.47 53.39
C MET A 1 44.10 -13.58 52.44
N ASN A 2 43.29 -14.63 52.25
CA ASN A 2 43.75 -15.88 51.62
C ASN A 2 43.89 -15.68 50.10
N ASP A 3 45.11 -15.80 49.55
CA ASP A 3 45.45 -15.51 48.14
C ASP A 3 44.57 -16.26 47.12
N ARG A 4 43.99 -17.39 47.53
CA ARG A 4 43.01 -18.14 46.74
C ARG A 4 41.77 -17.31 46.38
N TYR A 5 41.25 -16.47 47.30
CA TYR A 5 40.09 -15.61 47.02
C TYR A 5 40.41 -14.50 46.02
N ILE A 6 41.65 -13.99 46.02
CA ILE A 6 42.11 -13.00 45.04
C ILE A 6 42.20 -13.65 43.66
N LEU A 7 42.69 -14.89 43.58
CA LEU A 7 42.76 -15.66 42.34
C LEU A 7 41.36 -15.94 41.76
N TYR A 8 40.40 -16.34 42.61
CA TYR A 8 39.02 -16.55 42.17
C TYR A 8 38.35 -15.24 41.72
N ALA A 9 38.58 -14.13 42.43
CA ALA A 9 38.04 -12.82 42.03
C ALA A 9 38.62 -12.36 40.69
N LEU A 10 39.92 -12.54 40.47
CA LEU A 10 40.58 -12.23 39.20
C LEU A 10 40.05 -13.11 38.05
N ALA A 11 39.96 -14.42 38.26
CA ALA A 11 39.42 -15.33 37.26
C ALA A 11 37.95 -15.01 36.92
N PHE A 12 37.13 -14.71 37.93
CA PHE A 12 35.73 -14.33 37.74
C PHE A 12 35.61 -13.01 36.97
N SER A 13 36.43 -12.01 37.30
CA SER A 13 36.47 -10.74 36.57
C SER A 13 36.89 -10.92 35.10
N PHE A 14 37.85 -11.82 34.83
CA PHE A 14 38.31 -12.09 33.46
C PHE A 14 37.23 -12.77 32.62
N ILE A 15 36.49 -13.72 33.20
CA ILE A 15 35.36 -14.39 32.52
C ILE A 15 34.23 -13.40 32.26
N PHE A 16 33.93 -12.51 33.21
CA PHE A 16 32.87 -11.53 33.07
C PHE A 16 33.19 -10.49 32.00
N VAL A 17 34.42 -9.97 31.99
CA VAL A 17 34.88 -9.00 30.99
C VAL A 17 34.92 -9.62 29.60
N SER A 18 35.40 -10.87 29.46
CA SER A 18 35.44 -11.56 28.17
C SER A 18 34.05 -11.90 27.61
N ALA A 19 33.11 -12.33 28.46
CA ALA A 19 31.71 -12.53 28.06
C ALA A 19 31.03 -11.20 27.66
N PHE A 20 31.29 -10.12 28.39
CA PHE A 20 30.76 -8.80 28.07
C PHE A 20 31.30 -8.27 26.74
N VAL A 21 32.60 -8.44 26.48
CA VAL A 21 33.25 -8.06 25.22
C VAL A 21 32.70 -8.89 24.04
N LEU A 22 32.51 -10.20 24.21
CA LEU A 22 31.87 -11.06 23.19
C LEU A 22 30.42 -10.64 22.89
N LEU A 23 29.64 -10.25 23.90
CA LEU A 23 28.29 -9.72 23.72
C LEU A 23 28.29 -8.30 23.12
N SER A 24 29.33 -7.51 23.38
CA SER A 24 29.51 -6.15 22.82
C SER A 24 29.90 -6.16 21.35
N PHE A 25 30.64 -7.20 20.90
CA PHE A 25 30.99 -7.44 19.50
C PHE A 25 30.00 -8.31 18.74
N SER A 26 29.02 -8.89 19.44
CA SER A 26 27.79 -9.37 18.83
C SER A 26 26.98 -8.15 18.39
N GLU A 27 27.44 -7.47 17.35
CA GLU A 27 26.53 -6.83 16.41
C GLU A 27 25.62 -7.96 15.91
N VAL A 28 24.51 -8.16 16.62
CA VAL A 28 23.34 -8.76 16.00
C VAL A 28 23.02 -7.76 14.90
N LYS A 29 23.54 -8.03 13.70
CA LYS A 29 22.98 -7.50 12.47
C LYS A 29 21.57 -8.04 12.46
N ILE A 30 20.66 -7.31 13.10
CA ILE A 30 19.25 -7.40 12.82
C ILE A 30 19.21 -7.11 11.33
N SER A 31 19.09 -8.19 10.53
CA SER A 31 18.79 -8.07 9.12
C SER A 31 17.70 -7.02 9.04
N GLU A 32 17.91 -5.95 8.24
CA GLU A 32 16.83 -5.03 7.91
C GLU A 32 15.55 -5.86 7.71
N ASP A 33 14.52 -5.54 8.49
CA ASP A 33 13.34 -6.41 8.60
C ASP A 33 12.87 -6.76 7.19
N LYS A 34 12.83 -8.06 6.92
CA LYS A 34 12.42 -8.62 5.64
C LYS A 34 10.89 -8.78 5.68
N PHE A 35 10.15 -7.72 5.31
CA PHE A 35 8.67 -7.68 5.41
C PHE A 35 7.96 -7.54 4.06
N THR A 36 6.72 -8.02 3.99
CA THR A 36 5.83 -7.73 2.85
C THR A 36 5.25 -6.32 3.00
N ARG A 37 5.32 -5.51 1.94
CA ARG A 37 4.53 -4.27 1.85
C ARG A 37 3.26 -4.51 1.07
N LEU A 38 2.15 -3.98 1.57
CA LEU A 38 0.84 -4.05 0.96
C LEU A 38 0.24 -2.65 1.00
N TYR A 39 -0.18 -2.10 -0.15
CA TYR A 39 -0.78 -0.77 -0.22
C TYR A 39 -1.68 -0.59 -1.45
N PHE A 40 -2.66 0.32 -1.34
CA PHE A 40 -3.40 0.79 -2.51
C PHE A 40 -2.58 1.81 -3.28
N ASN A 41 -2.63 1.75 -4.60
CA ASN A 41 -1.88 2.67 -5.44
C ASN A 41 -2.55 4.05 -5.52
N THR A 42 -1.73 5.09 -5.59
CA THR A 42 -2.15 6.46 -5.87
C THR A 42 -1.27 7.04 -6.96
N THR A 43 -1.81 7.93 -7.77
CA THR A 43 -1.07 8.61 -8.84
C THR A 43 -1.07 10.11 -8.55
N ILE A 44 0.12 10.72 -8.57
CA ILE A 44 0.30 12.17 -8.46
C ILE A 44 0.75 12.66 -9.83
N LEU A 45 0.05 13.66 -10.36
CA LEU A 45 0.39 14.30 -11.62
C LEU A 45 0.80 15.74 -11.35
N GLU A 46 1.83 16.20 -12.04
CA GLU A 46 2.20 17.62 -12.03
C GLU A 46 1.15 18.44 -12.79
N ASN A 47 0.87 19.64 -12.29
CA ASN A 47 0.01 20.61 -12.95
C ASN A 47 0.87 21.72 -13.55
N ASP A 48 1.00 21.71 -14.88
CA ASP A 48 1.67 22.76 -15.63
C ASP A 48 0.61 23.65 -16.29
N ASN A 49 0.48 24.89 -15.81
CA ASN A 49 -0.42 25.89 -16.37
C ASN A 49 -1.88 25.42 -16.54
N ASN A 50 -2.41 24.69 -15.56
CA ASN A 50 -3.75 24.07 -15.57
C ASN A 50 -3.91 22.88 -16.54
N VAL A 51 -2.80 22.25 -16.91
CA VAL A 51 -2.80 21.03 -17.70
C VAL A 51 -1.95 19.97 -17.00
N SER A 52 -2.48 18.76 -16.94
CA SER A 52 -1.75 17.57 -16.47
C SER A 52 -1.90 16.46 -17.50
N TYR A 53 -0.95 15.54 -17.54
CA TYR A 53 -1.00 14.39 -18.44
C TYR A 53 -1.05 13.09 -17.65
N LEU A 54 -2.04 12.25 -17.95
CA LEU A 54 -2.14 10.89 -17.45
C LEU A 54 -1.89 9.93 -18.62
N GLY A 55 -0.66 9.45 -18.75
CA GLY A 55 -0.23 8.75 -19.97
C GLY A 55 -0.25 9.70 -21.16
N SER A 56 -0.94 9.32 -22.24
CA SER A 56 -1.18 10.18 -23.40
C SER A 56 -2.43 11.07 -23.28
N THR A 57 -3.19 10.93 -22.19
CA THR A 57 -4.45 11.67 -21.99
C THR A 57 -4.20 13.02 -21.31
N GLU A 58 -4.63 14.09 -21.96
CA GLU A 58 -4.59 15.45 -21.44
C GLU A 58 -5.77 15.71 -20.47
N LEU A 59 -5.46 16.22 -19.28
CA LEU A 59 -6.41 16.64 -18.26
C LEU A 59 -6.35 18.16 -18.13
N LYS A 60 -7.43 18.85 -18.50
CA LYS A 60 -7.53 20.31 -18.33
C LYS A 60 -8.17 20.65 -17.00
N ILE A 61 -7.53 21.51 -16.23
CA ILE A 61 -7.99 21.91 -14.91
C ILE A 61 -8.70 23.26 -15.02
N LYS A 62 -9.94 23.33 -14.55
CA LYS A 62 -10.70 24.58 -14.54
C LYS A 62 -11.73 24.56 -13.43
N ASN A 63 -11.85 25.65 -12.68
CA ASN A 63 -12.89 25.84 -11.65
C ASN A 63 -12.98 24.68 -10.64
N GLY A 64 -11.84 24.11 -10.21
CA GLY A 64 -11.82 23.00 -9.25
C GLY A 64 -12.33 21.66 -9.82
N ALA A 65 -12.34 21.52 -11.14
CA ALA A 65 -12.62 20.28 -11.84
C ALA A 65 -11.50 19.95 -12.82
N ILE A 66 -11.43 18.67 -13.22
CA ILE A 66 -10.68 18.25 -14.41
C ILE A 66 -11.66 17.99 -15.55
N THR A 67 -11.25 18.30 -16.77
CA THR A 67 -12.01 18.01 -18.00
C THR A 67 -11.18 17.08 -18.87
N ILE A 68 -11.82 16.04 -19.40
CA ILE A 68 -11.19 15.08 -20.32
C ILE A 68 -11.92 15.17 -21.65
N GLY A 69 -11.19 15.42 -22.75
CA GLY A 69 -11.77 15.54 -24.09
C GLY A 69 -12.77 16.70 -24.28
N GLY A 70 -12.96 17.57 -23.28
CA GLY A 70 -13.82 18.75 -23.35
C GLY A 70 -15.32 18.53 -23.07
N LEU A 71 -15.74 17.30 -22.74
CA LEU A 71 -17.17 16.96 -22.55
C LEU A 71 -17.54 16.79 -21.07
N ASP A 72 -16.83 15.91 -20.36
CA ASP A 72 -17.14 15.59 -18.97
C ASP A 72 -16.22 16.35 -18.01
N SER A 73 -16.82 16.91 -16.97
CA SER A 73 -16.11 17.56 -15.86
C SER A 73 -16.20 16.69 -14.61
N TYR A 74 -15.05 16.43 -13.99
CA TYR A 74 -14.93 15.59 -12.80
C TYR A 74 -14.43 16.42 -11.62
N HIS A 75 -15.12 16.29 -10.49
CA HIS A 75 -14.77 16.93 -9.23
C HIS A 75 -14.12 15.94 -8.26
N PRO A 76 -13.48 16.42 -7.18
CA PRO A 76 -13.03 15.54 -6.10
C PRO A 76 -14.12 14.57 -5.63
N GLY A 77 -13.80 13.29 -5.63
CA GLY A 77 -14.70 12.16 -5.32
C GLY A 77 -15.22 11.45 -6.57
N ASP A 78 -15.23 12.10 -7.73
CA ASP A 78 -15.68 11.49 -8.98
C ASP A 78 -14.62 10.54 -9.55
N SER A 79 -15.10 9.49 -10.22
CA SER A 79 -14.25 8.51 -10.88
C SER A 79 -14.42 8.57 -12.39
N PHE A 80 -13.31 8.39 -13.11
CA PHE A 80 -13.24 8.40 -14.56
C PHE A 80 -12.30 7.30 -15.06
N PHE A 81 -12.39 6.97 -16.36
CA PHE A 81 -11.54 5.97 -17.01
C PHE A 81 -10.51 6.66 -17.92
N VAL A 82 -9.28 6.16 -17.86
CA VAL A 82 -8.21 6.45 -18.83
C VAL A 82 -7.53 5.13 -19.15
N ASP A 83 -7.47 4.76 -20.43
CA ASP A 83 -6.86 3.52 -20.93
C ASP A 83 -7.33 2.26 -20.16
N ASP A 84 -8.65 2.08 -20.05
CA ASP A 84 -9.32 0.99 -19.30
C ASP A 84 -9.03 0.92 -17.79
N LYS A 85 -8.26 1.88 -17.27
CA LYS A 85 -7.98 2.01 -15.85
C LYS A 85 -8.86 3.08 -15.23
N ARG A 86 -9.47 2.74 -14.08
CA ARG A 86 -10.31 3.69 -13.34
C ARG A 86 -9.48 4.46 -12.32
N TYR A 87 -9.71 5.76 -12.26
CA TYR A 87 -9.12 6.67 -11.30
C TYR A 87 -10.23 7.43 -10.58
N THR A 88 -10.00 7.75 -9.31
CA THR A 88 -10.85 8.70 -8.57
C THR A 88 -10.06 9.97 -8.33
N LEU A 89 -10.60 11.10 -8.74
CA LEU A 89 -10.02 12.39 -8.42
C LEU A 89 -10.12 12.63 -6.91
N ASN A 90 -9.00 12.79 -6.22
CA ASN A 90 -9.02 13.08 -4.79
C ASN A 90 -8.83 14.57 -4.51
N MET A 91 -7.80 15.18 -5.09
CA MET A 91 -7.44 16.55 -4.80
C MET A 91 -6.86 17.22 -6.03
N ILE A 92 -7.23 18.49 -6.21
CA ILE A 92 -6.60 19.40 -7.16
C ILE A 92 -5.92 20.49 -6.34
N THR A 93 -4.62 20.68 -6.58
CA THR A 93 -3.84 21.78 -6.02
C THR A 93 -3.33 22.66 -7.15
N LYS A 94 -2.68 23.77 -6.80
CA LYS A 94 -2.03 24.64 -7.79
C LYS A 94 -0.99 23.88 -8.61
N ASP A 95 -0.24 22.98 -7.98
CA ASP A 95 0.97 22.38 -8.56
C ASP A 95 0.79 20.90 -8.92
N SER A 96 -0.30 20.27 -8.47
CA SER A 96 -0.52 18.83 -8.70
C SER A 96 -1.98 18.38 -8.63
N LEU A 97 -2.23 17.23 -9.24
CA LEU A 97 -3.43 16.41 -9.08
C LEU A 97 -3.09 15.14 -8.30
N LEU A 98 -3.93 14.78 -7.34
CA LEU A 98 -3.86 13.50 -6.65
C LEU A 98 -5.04 12.62 -7.08
N LEU A 99 -4.72 11.44 -7.61
CA LEU A 99 -5.66 10.42 -8.03
C LEU A 99 -5.52 9.18 -7.15
N TYR A 100 -6.64 8.65 -6.70
CA TYR A 100 -6.69 7.31 -6.12
C TYR A 100 -6.90 6.29 -7.23
N ASN A 101 -6.16 5.18 -7.19
CA ASN A 101 -6.36 4.06 -8.13
C ASN A 101 -7.38 3.08 -7.54
N TYR A 102 -8.38 3.61 -6.84
CA TYR A 102 -9.50 2.88 -6.26
C TYR A 102 -10.71 3.81 -6.18
N THR A 103 -11.91 3.22 -6.18
CA THR A 103 -13.18 3.95 -6.19
C THR A 103 -13.50 4.49 -4.79
N LYS A 104 -13.83 5.79 -4.69
CA LYS A 104 -14.44 6.37 -3.47
C LYS A 104 -15.95 6.49 -3.54
N LYS A 105 -16.49 6.77 -4.73
CA LYS A 105 -17.93 6.89 -4.96
C LYS A 105 -18.31 5.99 -6.13
N THR A 106 -19.21 5.04 -5.89
CA THR A 106 -19.62 4.05 -6.89
C THR A 106 -21.10 4.15 -7.23
N ASP A 107 -21.43 3.75 -8.46
CA ASP A 107 -22.78 3.57 -8.98
C ASP A 107 -23.10 2.09 -9.31
N GLY A 108 -22.31 1.16 -8.76
CA GLY A 108 -22.50 -0.28 -8.89
C GLY A 108 -21.23 -1.09 -9.14
N LEU A 109 -20.09 -0.43 -9.40
CA LEU A 109 -18.80 -1.06 -9.67
C LEU A 109 -17.70 -0.46 -8.79
N VAL A 110 -17.06 -1.29 -7.95
CA VAL A 110 -15.92 -0.91 -7.10
C VAL A 110 -14.64 -1.35 -7.79
N TYR A 111 -13.80 -0.39 -8.19
CA TYR A 111 -12.48 -0.64 -8.76
C TYR A 111 -11.39 -0.39 -7.71
N PHE A 112 -10.31 -1.17 -7.74
CA PHE A 112 -9.13 -0.92 -6.91
C PHE A 112 -7.88 -1.62 -7.44
N ASP A 113 -6.77 -0.90 -7.33
CA ASP A 113 -5.41 -1.40 -7.57
C ASP A 113 -4.65 -1.47 -6.25
N PHE A 114 -4.08 -2.63 -5.96
CA PHE A 114 -3.18 -2.81 -4.83
C PHE A 114 -1.85 -3.43 -5.27
N THR A 115 -0.81 -3.15 -4.51
CA THR A 115 0.54 -3.66 -4.76
C THR A 115 1.02 -4.48 -3.58
N ILE A 116 1.62 -5.62 -3.89
CA ILE A 116 2.36 -6.44 -2.93
C ILE A 116 3.84 -6.32 -3.29
N GLU A 117 4.69 -5.91 -2.34
CA GLU A 117 6.15 -5.91 -2.48
C GLU A 117 6.77 -6.97 -1.58
N ASN A 118 7.64 -7.80 -2.15
CA ASN A 118 8.25 -8.92 -1.46
C ASN A 118 9.70 -8.59 -1.05
N PHE A 119 9.91 -8.16 0.20
CA PHE A 119 11.25 -8.00 0.77
C PHE A 119 11.70 -9.20 1.61
N GLU A 120 11.04 -10.35 1.50
CA GLU A 120 11.33 -11.53 2.35
C GLU A 120 12.65 -12.23 2.01
N GLY A 121 13.37 -11.80 0.97
CA GLY A 121 14.64 -12.38 0.55
C GLY A 121 14.52 -13.75 -0.12
N ALA A 122 13.31 -14.21 -0.40
CA ALA A 122 12.99 -15.42 -1.15
C ALA A 122 11.69 -15.22 -1.94
N ASP A 123 11.53 -16.00 -3.02
CA ASP A 123 10.30 -16.02 -3.81
C ASP A 123 9.14 -16.55 -2.96
N LYS A 124 7.97 -15.94 -3.08
CA LYS A 124 6.82 -16.26 -2.23
C LYS A 124 5.52 -16.27 -3.00
N ASN A 125 4.67 -17.24 -2.63
CA ASN A 125 3.29 -17.33 -3.07
C ASN A 125 2.39 -16.65 -2.03
N TYR A 126 1.88 -15.47 -2.39
CA TYR A 126 0.93 -14.73 -1.59
C TYR A 126 -0.49 -15.15 -1.97
N SER A 127 -1.29 -15.56 -0.99
CA SER A 127 -2.73 -15.62 -1.17
C SER A 127 -3.37 -14.38 -0.56
N PHE A 128 -4.39 -13.85 -1.24
CA PHE A 128 -5.13 -12.69 -0.78
C PHE A 128 -6.63 -12.96 -0.78
N VAL A 129 -7.33 -12.36 0.18
CA VAL A 129 -8.79 -12.39 0.27
C VAL A 129 -9.29 -10.95 0.34
N VAL A 130 -10.31 -10.65 -0.44
CA VAL A 130 -10.97 -9.34 -0.47
C VAL A 130 -12.28 -9.43 0.29
N PHE A 131 -12.50 -8.47 1.18
CA PHE A 131 -13.72 -8.35 1.97
C PHE A 131 -14.41 -7.02 1.68
N ILE A 132 -15.73 -7.01 1.74
CA ILE A 132 -16.54 -5.78 1.88
C ILE A 132 -17.37 -5.94 3.15
N ASP A 133 -17.20 -5.02 4.09
CA ASP A 133 -17.86 -5.04 5.41
C ASP A 133 -17.70 -6.36 6.18
N GLY A 134 -16.52 -6.98 6.02
CA GLY A 134 -16.18 -8.26 6.65
C GLY A 134 -16.71 -9.49 5.90
N ASN A 135 -17.55 -9.32 4.88
CA ASN A 135 -18.00 -10.41 4.03
C ASN A 135 -16.95 -10.72 2.96
N LYS A 136 -16.57 -11.98 2.82
CA LYS A 136 -15.63 -12.42 1.77
C LYS A 136 -16.28 -12.26 0.40
N ILE A 137 -15.65 -11.50 -0.47
CA ILE A 137 -16.13 -11.24 -1.84
C ILE A 137 -15.34 -12.04 -2.87
N MET A 138 -14.02 -12.10 -2.73
CA MET A 138 -13.18 -12.86 -3.64
C MET A 138 -11.85 -13.27 -3.01
N GLU A 139 -11.11 -14.13 -3.70
CA GLU A 139 -9.75 -14.53 -3.33
C GLU A 139 -8.87 -14.68 -4.57
N GLY A 140 -7.55 -14.72 -4.36
CA GLY A 140 -6.59 -14.94 -5.42
C GLY A 140 -5.22 -15.31 -4.88
N ASN A 141 -4.31 -15.67 -5.80
CA ASN A 141 -2.94 -16.05 -5.48
C ASN A 141 -1.99 -15.39 -6.45
N GLU A 142 -0.83 -14.95 -5.96
CA GLU A 142 0.23 -14.36 -6.76
C GLU A 142 1.59 -14.88 -6.32
N SER A 143 2.39 -15.29 -7.29
CA SER A 143 3.80 -15.62 -7.09
C SER A 143 4.64 -14.38 -7.36
N ILE A 144 5.43 -13.95 -6.38
CA ILE A 144 6.23 -12.72 -6.44
C ILE A 144 7.65 -13.07 -6.03
N LYS A 145 8.62 -12.78 -6.90
CA LYS A 145 10.02 -13.10 -6.59
C LYS A 145 10.56 -12.18 -5.50
N SER A 146 11.68 -12.59 -4.92
CA SER A 146 12.42 -11.77 -3.97
C SER A 146 12.75 -10.39 -4.57
N ASN A 147 12.50 -9.32 -3.79
CA ASN A 147 12.67 -7.92 -4.17
C ASN A 147 11.85 -7.44 -5.37
N GLU A 148 10.83 -8.20 -5.78
CA GLU A 148 9.86 -7.75 -6.78
C GLU A 148 8.63 -7.14 -6.11
N LYS A 149 7.94 -6.31 -6.89
CA LYS A 149 6.60 -5.84 -6.59
C LYS A 149 5.63 -6.25 -7.69
N LYS A 150 4.41 -6.57 -7.31
CA LYS A 150 3.34 -6.90 -8.24
C LYS A 150 2.10 -6.08 -7.94
N THR A 151 1.61 -5.36 -8.96
CA THR A 151 0.36 -4.62 -8.91
C THR A 151 -0.76 -5.49 -9.47
N ILE A 152 -1.88 -5.55 -8.73
CA ILE A 152 -3.05 -6.36 -9.05
C ILE A 152 -4.23 -5.40 -9.16
N GLN A 153 -4.97 -5.49 -10.27
CA GLN A 153 -6.15 -4.67 -10.54
C GLN A 153 -7.40 -5.52 -10.44
N LYS A 154 -8.42 -5.02 -9.75
CA LYS A 154 -9.69 -5.72 -9.55
C LYS A 154 -10.87 -4.77 -9.71
N ALA A 155 -11.97 -5.34 -10.18
CA ALA A 155 -13.26 -4.69 -10.27
C ALA A 155 -14.32 -5.65 -9.71
N ILE A 156 -15.21 -5.13 -8.86
CA ILE A 156 -16.24 -5.89 -8.17
C ILE A 156 -17.58 -5.20 -8.39
N ASP A 157 -18.57 -5.94 -8.90
CA ASP A 157 -19.95 -5.47 -8.93
C ASP A 157 -20.51 -5.44 -7.50
N TYR A 158 -20.88 -4.26 -7.02
CA TYR A 158 -21.42 -4.06 -5.68
C TYR A 158 -22.43 -2.91 -5.69
N LYS A 159 -23.70 -3.25 -5.43
CA LYS A 159 -24.85 -2.34 -5.60
C LYS A 159 -25.57 -2.01 -4.29
N GLU A 160 -25.08 -2.53 -3.16
CA GLU A 160 -25.65 -2.16 -1.87
C GLU A 160 -25.38 -0.66 -1.63
N PRO A 161 -26.40 0.13 -1.25
CA PRO A 161 -26.24 1.56 -1.00
C PRO A 161 -25.74 1.81 0.42
N GLY A 162 -24.96 2.88 0.60
CA GLY A 162 -24.43 3.27 1.90
C GLY A 162 -22.92 3.47 1.89
N ASP A 163 -22.35 3.60 3.08
CA ASP A 163 -20.91 3.66 3.29
C ASP A 163 -20.39 2.27 3.63
N HIS A 164 -19.34 1.85 2.94
CA HIS A 164 -18.79 0.51 2.99
C HIS A 164 -17.27 0.56 3.13
N ARG A 165 -16.70 -0.53 3.66
CA ARG A 165 -15.25 -0.71 3.77
C ARG A 165 -14.82 -1.92 2.96
N LEU A 166 -13.95 -1.70 1.98
CA LEU A 166 -13.23 -2.78 1.30
C LEU A 166 -11.90 -3.02 2.02
N SER A 167 -11.57 -4.28 2.31
CA SER A 167 -10.23 -4.66 2.76
C SER A 167 -9.64 -5.80 1.94
N VAL A 168 -8.30 -5.79 1.81
CA VAL A 168 -7.51 -6.85 1.18
C VAL A 168 -6.56 -7.39 2.24
N LYS A 169 -6.65 -8.69 2.51
CA LYS A 169 -5.85 -9.38 3.53
C LYS A 169 -5.01 -10.48 2.89
N LEU A 170 -3.71 -10.49 3.20
CA LEU A 170 -2.78 -11.54 2.77
C LEU A 170 -2.71 -12.68 3.79
N ASN A 171 -2.26 -13.85 3.34
CA ASN A 171 -1.91 -14.98 4.23
C ASN A 171 -0.82 -14.66 5.26
N THR A 172 0.00 -13.63 5.02
CA THR A 172 0.98 -13.14 5.99
C THR A 172 0.35 -12.38 7.17
N GLY A 173 -0.96 -12.08 7.08
CA GLY A 173 -1.67 -11.28 8.07
C GLY A 173 -1.71 -9.78 7.77
N ALA A 174 -0.94 -9.30 6.79
CA ALA A 174 -1.01 -7.92 6.33
C ALA A 174 -2.39 -7.61 5.75
N GLU A 175 -2.98 -6.49 6.15
CA GLU A 175 -4.29 -6.05 5.69
C GLU A 175 -4.28 -4.55 5.39
N ILE A 176 -4.88 -4.16 4.27
CA ILE A 176 -5.15 -2.77 3.90
C ILE A 176 -6.64 -2.58 3.67
N TYR A 177 -7.14 -1.36 3.85
CA TYR A 177 -8.54 -1.04 3.61
C TYR A 177 -8.73 0.37 3.04
N PHE A 178 -9.86 0.58 2.36
CA PHE A 178 -10.38 1.91 2.06
C PHE A 178 -11.91 1.93 2.23
N ASN A 179 -12.42 3.11 2.57
CA ASN A 179 -13.85 3.37 2.62
C ASN A 179 -14.33 3.91 1.26
N PHE A 180 -15.52 3.48 0.85
CA PHE A 180 -16.22 3.96 -0.33
C PHE A 180 -17.72 4.11 -0.04
N SER A 181 -18.36 5.02 -0.76
CA SER A 181 -19.80 5.26 -0.68
C SER A 181 -20.47 4.78 -1.97
N SER A 182 -21.59 4.10 -1.84
CA SER A 182 -22.44 3.67 -2.95
C SER A 182 -23.73 4.49 -2.95
N VAL A 183 -23.98 5.23 -4.04
CA VAL A 183 -25.16 6.11 -4.12
C VAL A 183 -26.36 5.30 -4.58
N LYS A 184 -27.48 5.45 -3.86
CA LYS A 184 -28.76 4.89 -4.30
C LYS A 184 -29.18 5.56 -5.62
N LYS A 185 -29.39 4.77 -6.68
CA LYS A 185 -30.02 5.26 -7.92
C LYS A 185 -31.50 5.53 -7.71
#